data_AF-A0A087LWS4-F1
#
_entry.id   AF-A0A087LWS4-F1
#
_cell.length_a   1.000
_cell.length_b   1.000
_cell.length_c   1.000
_cell.angle_alpha   90.00
_cell.angle_beta   90.00
_cell.angle_gamma   90.00
#
_symmetry.space_group_name_H-M   'P 1'
#
loop_
_entity.id
_entity.type
_entity.pdbx_description
1 polymer ?
#
loop_
_entity_poly.entity_id
_entity_poly.type
_entity_poly.pdbx_seq_one_letter_code
_entity_poly.pdbx_strand_id
1 'polypeptide(L)'
;MNTYILNSPSELFLGSDVATALAQGARRFSSAAKAVRFAMEQAAPVSLHGAMLKIDGQTLGPDQIRSLHRQMEIIGQARGTRQ
;
A
#
# COMPACT_ATOMS: atom_id res chain seq x y z
N MET A 1 -10.20 11.95 -8.12
CA MET A 1 -9.30 10.83 -7.76
C MET A 1 -10.16 9.67 -7.28
N ASN A 2 -10.04 8.50 -7.92
CA ASN A 2 -10.95 7.39 -7.74
C ASN A 2 -10.63 6.61 -6.45
N THR A 3 -11.22 7.01 -5.33
CA THR A 3 -11.14 6.31 -4.05
C THR A 3 -11.72 4.89 -4.10
N TYR A 4 -12.41 4.50 -5.18
CA TYR A 4 -12.86 3.12 -5.39
C TYR A 4 -11.68 2.13 -5.40
N ILE A 5 -10.51 2.54 -5.94
CA ILE A 5 -9.34 1.65 -6.03
C ILE A 5 -8.86 1.21 -4.65
N LEU A 6 -9.14 2.01 -3.62
CA LEU A 6 -8.79 1.70 -2.23
C LEU A 6 -9.55 0.49 -1.70
N ASN A 7 -10.77 0.25 -2.20
CA ASN A 7 -11.60 -0.90 -1.84
C ASN A 7 -11.37 -2.10 -2.76
N SER A 8 -10.75 -1.89 -3.92
CA SER A 8 -10.43 -2.95 -4.86
C SER A 8 -9.38 -3.91 -4.29
N PRO A 9 -9.48 -5.22 -4.59
CA PRO A 9 -8.48 -6.21 -4.20
C PRO A 9 -7.12 -5.87 -4.77
N SER A 10 -6.08 -6.16 -4.00
CA SER A 10 -4.71 -5.77 -4.34
C SER A 10 -3.69 -6.81 -3.90
N GLU A 11 -2.55 -6.86 -4.59
CA GLU A 11 -1.44 -7.75 -4.29
C GLU A 11 -0.22 -6.92 -3.91
N LEU A 12 0.23 -7.04 -2.66
CA LEU A 12 1.37 -6.31 -2.13
C LEU A 12 2.58 -7.24 -2.04
N PHE A 13 3.67 -6.83 -2.66
CA PHE A 13 4.97 -7.48 -2.59
C PHE A 13 5.83 -6.69 -1.61
N LEU A 14 6.33 -7.35 -0.57
CA LEU A 14 7.15 -6.73 0.48
C LEU A 14 8.54 -7.35 0.48
N GLY A 15 9.56 -6.51 0.50
CA GLY A 15 10.94 -6.94 0.55
C GLY A 15 11.89 -5.76 0.55
N SER A 16 13.09 -5.95 1.09
CA SER A 16 14.14 -4.94 1.06
C SER A 16 14.49 -4.53 -0.37
N ASP A 17 14.42 -5.50 -1.30
CA ASP A 17 14.69 -5.33 -2.72
C ASP A 17 13.61 -6.03 -3.55
N VAL A 18 13.48 -5.64 -4.83
CA VAL A 18 12.51 -6.23 -5.77
C VAL A 18 12.67 -7.74 -5.86
N ALA A 19 13.91 -8.25 -5.84
CA ALA A 19 14.19 -9.69 -5.85
C ALA A 19 13.67 -10.40 -4.59
N THR A 20 13.87 -9.81 -3.41
CA THR A 20 13.33 -10.33 -2.14
C THR A 20 11.81 -10.25 -2.12
N ALA A 21 11.23 -9.16 -2.63
CA ALA A 21 9.78 -8.97 -2.69
C ALA A 21 9.11 -10.01 -3.60
N LEU A 22 9.75 -10.37 -4.71
CA LEU A 22 9.31 -11.46 -5.58
C LEU A 22 9.50 -12.83 -4.91
N ALA A 23 10.62 -13.06 -4.22
CA ALA A 23 10.91 -14.30 -3.52
C ALA A 23 9.98 -14.58 -2.33
N GLN A 24 9.59 -13.53 -1.58
CA GLN A 24 8.58 -13.63 -0.52
C GLN A 24 7.16 -13.81 -1.06
N GLY A 25 6.94 -13.40 -2.31
CA GLY A 25 5.67 -13.55 -3.00
C GLY A 25 4.67 -12.44 -2.70
N ALA A 26 3.64 -12.40 -3.54
CA ALA A 26 2.57 -11.42 -3.44
C ALA A 26 1.63 -11.75 -2.27
N ARG A 27 1.46 -10.80 -1.35
CA ARG A 27 0.43 -10.89 -0.32
C ARG A 27 -0.86 -10.26 -0.82
N ARG A 28 -1.88 -11.09 -1.00
CA ARG A 28 -3.21 -10.64 -1.42
C ARG A 28 -3.95 -9.97 -0.26
N PHE A 29 -4.53 -8.83 -0.55
CA PHE A 29 -5.39 -8.08 0.35
C PHE A 29 -6.76 -7.86 -0.29
N SER A 30 -7.79 -7.87 0.55
CA SER A 30 -9.17 -7.61 0.14
C SER A 30 -9.36 -6.20 -0.42
N SER A 31 -8.48 -5.27 -0.06
CA SER A 31 -8.58 -3.85 -0.38
C SER A 31 -7.19 -3.20 -0.41
N ALA A 32 -6.92 -2.34 -1.38
CA ALA A 32 -5.65 -1.62 -1.47
C ALA A 32 -5.35 -0.74 -0.25
N ALA A 33 -6.38 -0.17 0.38
CA ALA A 33 -6.21 0.57 1.64
C ALA A 33 -5.57 -0.28 2.74
N LYS A 34 -6.00 -1.55 2.88
CA LYS A 34 -5.41 -2.49 3.85
C LYS A 34 -3.98 -2.85 3.48
N ALA A 35 -3.70 -3.04 2.20
CA ALA A 35 -2.35 -3.32 1.73
C ALA A 35 -1.38 -2.17 2.03
N VAL A 36 -1.76 -0.94 1.71
CA VAL A 36 -0.93 0.26 1.97
C VAL A 36 -0.70 0.46 3.46
N ARG A 37 -1.75 0.30 4.27
CA ARG A 37 -1.65 0.42 5.72
C ARG A 37 -0.76 -0.68 6.32
N PHE A 38 -0.90 -1.92 5.85
CA PHE A 38 -0.01 -3.02 6.23
C PHE A 38 1.44 -2.75 5.82
N ALA A 39 1.68 -2.26 4.61
CA ALA A 39 3.02 -1.89 4.16
C ALA A 39 3.66 -0.84 5.09
N MET A 40 2.91 0.14 5.55
CA MET A 40 3.44 1.24 6.36
C MET A 40 3.52 0.91 7.87
N GLU A 41 2.56 0.15 8.43
CA GLU A 41 2.53 -0.20 9.85
C GLU A 41 3.30 -1.48 10.19
N GLN A 42 3.29 -2.48 9.29
CA GLN A 42 3.82 -3.83 9.58
C GLN A 42 5.14 -4.11 8.85
N ALA A 43 5.43 -3.45 7.72
CA ALA A 43 6.73 -3.60 7.08
C ALA A 43 7.75 -2.69 7.77
N ALA A 44 8.83 -3.28 8.28
CA ALA A 44 9.97 -2.52 8.78
C ALA A 44 10.45 -1.51 7.71
N PRO A 45 10.98 -0.33 8.08
CA PRO A 45 11.33 0.75 7.15
C PRO A 45 12.24 0.32 5.97
N VAL A 46 13.02 -0.74 6.16
CA VAL A 46 13.89 -1.33 5.13
C VAL A 46 13.12 -2.14 4.06
N SER A 47 12.02 -2.80 4.42
CA SER A 47 11.22 -3.65 3.53
C SER A 47 10.29 -2.88 2.60
N LEU A 48 10.27 -1.56 2.72
CA LEU A 48 9.49 -0.68 1.86
C LEU A 48 10.26 -0.25 0.61
N HIS A 49 11.60 -0.37 0.60
CA HIS A 49 12.43 0.13 -0.51
C HIS A 49 12.18 -0.65 -1.81
N GLY A 50 11.95 -1.97 -1.72
CA GLY A 50 11.58 -2.83 -2.83
C GLY A 50 10.09 -3.14 -2.93
N ALA A 51 9.23 -2.43 -2.19
CA ALA A 51 7.81 -2.77 -2.13
C ALA A 51 7.05 -2.37 -3.40
N MET A 52 6.17 -3.26 -3.86
CA MET A 52 5.30 -3.01 -5.02
C MET A 52 3.87 -3.40 -4.69
N LEU A 53 2.91 -2.57 -5.09
CA LEU A 53 1.49 -2.80 -4.87
C LEU A 53 0.76 -2.86 -6.20
N LYS A 54 0.14 -4.01 -6.50
CA LYS A 54 -0.67 -4.21 -7.69
C LYS A 54 -2.14 -4.10 -7.36
N ILE A 55 -2.88 -3.22 -8.04
CA ILE A 55 -4.31 -3.00 -7.84
C ILE A 55 -4.94 -2.91 -9.22
N ASP A 56 -5.93 -3.75 -9.52
CA ASP A 56 -6.71 -3.64 -10.75
C ASP A 56 -5.85 -3.60 -12.04
N GLY A 57 -4.72 -4.32 -12.04
CA GLY A 57 -3.75 -4.34 -13.15
C GLY A 57 -2.74 -3.18 -13.16
N GLN A 58 -2.92 -2.16 -12.32
CA GLN A 58 -1.92 -1.11 -12.11
C GLN A 58 -0.88 -1.54 -11.10
N THR A 59 0.38 -1.18 -11.32
CA THR A 59 1.48 -1.47 -10.40
C THR A 59 2.04 -0.17 -9.84
N LEU A 60 1.94 0.00 -8.53
CA LEU A 60 2.41 1.15 -7.78
C LEU A 60 3.75 0.80 -7.12
N GLY A 61 4.74 1.68 -7.31
CA GLY A 61 6.02 1.59 -6.62
C GLY A 61 5.98 2.13 -5.18
N PRO A 62 7.10 2.08 -4.47
CA PRO A 62 7.18 2.45 -3.05
C PRO A 62 6.88 3.93 -2.79
N ASP A 63 7.32 4.83 -3.67
CA ASP A 63 6.97 6.26 -3.60
C ASP A 63 5.47 6.52 -3.75
N GLN A 64 4.83 5.78 -4.66
CA GLN A 64 3.38 5.88 -4.88
C GLN A 64 2.61 5.33 -3.69
N ILE A 65 3.06 4.22 -3.09
CA ILE A 65 2.47 3.67 -1.85
C ILE A 65 2.56 4.70 -0.71
N ARG A 66 3.71 5.36 -0.51
CA ARG A 66 3.86 6.42 0.49
C ARG A 66 2.96 7.62 0.21
N SER A 67 2.87 8.05 -1.05
CA SER A 67 1.97 9.13 -1.43
C SER A 67 0.51 8.77 -1.15
N LEU A 68 0.10 7.55 -1.51
CA LEU A 68 -1.25 7.05 -1.28
C LEU A 68 -1.56 6.96 0.22
N HIS A 69 -0.61 6.48 1.03
CA HIS A 69 -0.75 6.44 2.49
C HIS A 69 -0.98 7.84 3.07
N ARG A 70 -0.13 8.82 2.71
CA ARG A 70 -0.30 10.20 3.17
C ARG A 70 -1.65 10.78 2.72
N GLN A 71 -2.09 10.49 1.51
CA GLN A 71 -3.41 10.93 1.03
C GLN A 71 -4.54 10.25 1.80
N MET A 72 -4.43 8.96 2.11
CA MET A 72 -5.39 8.25 2.95
C MET A 72 -5.43 8.81 4.37
N GLU A 73 -4.27 9.16 4.94
CA GLU A 73 -4.19 9.83 6.23
C GLU A 73 -4.92 11.18 6.15
N ILE A 74 -4.67 12.01 5.14
CA ILE A 74 -5.38 13.29 4.97
C ILE A 74 -6.90 13.09 4.84
N ILE A 75 -7.34 12.10 4.05
CA ILE A 75 -8.76 11.80 3.85
C ILE A 75 -9.40 11.20 5.12
N GLY A 76 -8.66 10.38 5.87
CA GLY A 76 -9.09 9.79 7.14
C GLY A 76 -9.12 10.80 8.29
N GLN A 77 -8.13 11.69 8.34
CA GLN A 77 -8.03 12.83 9.28
C GLN A 77 -9.17 13.82 9.04
N ALA A 78 -9.55 14.06 7.79
CA ALA A 78 -10.73 14.86 7.44
C ALA A 78 -12.06 14.26 7.93
N ARG A 79 -12.08 12.96 8.29
CA ARG A 79 -13.22 12.30 8.95
C ARG A 79 -13.10 12.27 10.48
N GLY A 80 -11.93 12.61 11.04
CA GLY A 80 -11.64 12.59 12.46
C GLY A 80 -11.81 13.93 13.18
N THR A 81 -11.94 15.05 12.47
CA THR A 81 -12.15 16.37 13.09
C THR A 81 -13.64 16.67 13.30
N ARG A 82 -14.29 15.86 14.14
CA ARG A 82 -15.54 16.26 14.82
C ARG A 82 -15.77 15.39 16.06
N GLN A 83 -15.05 15.66 17.14
CA GLN A 83 -15.56 15.59 18.51
C GLN A 83 -14.93 16.72 19.32
#